data_AF-A0A537DEA2-F1
#
_entry.id   AF-A0A537DEA2-F1
#
_cell.length_a   1.000
_cell.length_b   1.000
_cell.length_c   1.000
_cell.angle_alpha   90.00
_cell.angle_beta   90.00
_cell.angle_gamma   90.00
#
_symmetry.space_group_name_H-M   'P 1'
#
loop_
_entity.id
_entity.type
_entity.pdbx_description
1 polymer ?
#
loop_
_entity_poly.entity_id
_entity_poly.type
_entity_poly.pdbx_seq_one_letter_code
_entity_poly.pdbx_strand_id
1 'polypeptide(L)'
;MYSVDGSRRVVLRDPEGSVRIVSLSEFFKMIESPLQNDGTVERKKIDGWCALSTTTDGRSGFRPVRHIVRHPYKGRLTRIKTQLGETIVTPNHSVFSAKDGQLSAVEAGRLGVGDSLAHVAKIPEDRVSRETVEIPSVKKRFHRQIALTPELARYLGYYVSEGHSSRWYSRRHDKWVHQVLINNNSTEFIDDSAECYTSVFGRAPPTIQIGDKRSGTWRVGTQRKHAYDFLNDSLGCGHRASHKRIPSAILSAPRPIRGAFFKTYYDGSGFSQNARYKTKQYGMTTICPGFRDDLIFSCRTLYPDRSPSLTPAGVGGKAHQVYLSTFVRSQTASPNDTDCVKIKEMEQVEPTEEWVYDIDVEGSDNFVDACGLLLLHNTDLSTIYERAGRLHGSKGSITQMPILTMPGDDVTHPIPDLTGYITEGQIYIDRGLHRKGIYPPIDPAPSLSRLMKEGIGKGRTREDHREVSDQLYYAYAEGRSFRDLVAVIGEEALSARDKLYLGFADSFEKKFINQGLYENRDIDATLDLGWNLLSVLPESELKRIDPATIKKYHPKYRGKTS
;
A
#
# COMPACT_ATOMS: atom_id res chain seq x y z
N MET A 1 -11.72 -3.01 -7.36
CA MET A 1 -10.65 -2.72 -6.37
C MET A 1 -9.81 -1.57 -6.91
N TYR A 2 -9.21 -0.76 -6.02
CA TYR A 2 -8.55 0.50 -6.35
C TYR A 2 -7.07 0.23 -6.56
N SER A 3 -6.59 0.22 -7.80
CA SER A 3 -5.29 -0.39 -8.08
C SER A 3 -4.45 0.43 -9.05
N VAL A 4 -3.17 0.12 -9.06
CA VAL A 4 -2.14 0.79 -9.84
C VAL A 4 -1.62 -0.19 -10.90
N ASP A 5 -1.26 0.32 -12.07
CA ASP A 5 -0.64 -0.48 -13.12
C ASP A 5 0.69 -1.09 -12.65
N GLY A 6 0.94 -2.37 -13.00
CA GLY A 6 2.12 -3.10 -12.54
C GLY A 6 3.47 -2.54 -13.02
N SER A 7 3.46 -1.68 -14.05
CA SER A 7 4.65 -0.96 -14.53
C SER A 7 5.03 0.26 -13.67
N ARG A 8 4.19 0.65 -12.70
CA ARG A 8 4.49 1.77 -11.80
C ARG A 8 5.42 1.37 -10.70
N ARG A 9 6.34 2.29 -10.39
CA ARG A 9 7.46 2.06 -9.49
C ARG A 9 7.19 2.76 -8.19
N VAL A 10 7.54 2.07 -7.11
CA VAL A 10 7.39 2.59 -5.76
C VAL A 10 8.75 2.79 -5.13
N VAL A 11 8.86 3.80 -4.26
CA VAL A 11 10.07 4.07 -3.49
C VAL A 11 9.99 3.29 -2.18
N LEU A 12 10.83 2.26 -2.04
CA LEU A 12 10.83 1.35 -0.90
C LEU A 12 12.17 1.39 -0.16
N ARG A 13 12.18 0.89 1.07
CA ARG A 13 13.36 0.40 1.79
C ARG A 13 13.24 -1.10 1.97
N ASP A 14 14.30 -1.82 1.63
CA ASP A 14 14.44 -3.25 1.92
C ASP A 14 14.68 -3.49 3.43
N PRO A 15 14.58 -4.74 3.92
CA PRO A 15 14.80 -5.09 5.32
C PRO A 15 16.19 -4.70 5.85
N GLU A 16 17.17 -4.55 4.96
CA GLU A 16 18.50 -4.08 5.28
C GLU A 16 18.64 -2.54 5.25
N GLY A 17 17.54 -1.83 5.06
CA GLY A 17 17.44 -0.36 5.11
C GLY A 17 17.87 0.36 3.83
N SER A 18 18.13 -0.35 2.73
CA SER A 18 18.52 0.27 1.47
C SER A 18 17.32 0.66 0.60
N VAL A 19 17.43 1.81 -0.05
CA VAL A 19 16.44 2.32 -0.99
C VAL A 19 16.37 1.41 -2.23
N ARG A 20 15.15 1.00 -2.56
CA ARG A 20 14.80 0.21 -3.74
C ARG A 20 13.71 0.94 -4.51
N ILE A 21 13.95 1.19 -5.80
CA ILE A 21 12.93 1.69 -6.72
C ILE A 21 12.64 0.57 -7.72
N VAL A 22 11.49 -0.07 -7.56
CA VAL A 22 11.10 -1.27 -8.32
C VAL A 22 9.65 -1.15 -8.76
N SER A 23 9.28 -1.80 -9.86
CA SER A 23 7.86 -1.82 -10.26
C SER A 23 7.03 -2.66 -9.30
N LEU A 24 5.73 -2.40 -9.19
CA LEU A 24 4.83 -3.20 -8.35
C LEU A 24 4.81 -4.68 -8.79
N SER A 25 4.87 -4.94 -10.10
CA SER A 25 4.99 -6.30 -10.65
C SER A 25 6.31 -6.98 -10.30
N GLU A 26 7.44 -6.24 -10.35
CA GLU A 26 8.75 -6.73 -9.90
C GLU A 26 8.73 -6.99 -8.39
N PHE A 27 8.20 -6.05 -7.61
CA PHE A 27 8.13 -6.14 -6.16
C PHE A 27 7.31 -7.35 -5.72
N PHE A 28 6.14 -7.59 -6.32
CA PHE A 28 5.33 -8.78 -6.05
C PHE A 28 6.09 -10.10 -6.29
N LYS A 29 6.95 -10.14 -7.33
CA LYS A 29 7.78 -11.32 -7.65
C LYS A 29 8.93 -11.48 -6.66
N MET A 30 9.48 -10.39 -6.13
CA MET A 30 10.56 -10.41 -5.14
C MET A 30 10.12 -10.92 -3.76
N ILE A 31 8.85 -10.77 -3.39
CA ILE A 31 8.34 -11.24 -2.10
C ILE A 31 8.13 -12.76 -2.12
N GLU A 32 8.86 -13.47 -1.26
CA GLU A 32 8.85 -14.93 -1.18
C GLU A 32 7.75 -15.51 -0.25
N SER A 33 7.07 -14.64 0.51
CA SER A 33 5.99 -15.05 1.42
C SER A 33 4.90 -15.86 0.71
N PRO A 34 4.26 -16.82 1.40
CA PRO A 34 3.20 -17.64 0.82
C PRO A 34 2.11 -16.81 0.15
N LEU A 35 1.70 -17.23 -1.04
CA LEU A 35 0.62 -16.61 -1.79
C LEU A 35 -0.71 -17.00 -1.16
N GLN A 36 -1.47 -16.01 -0.71
CA GLN A 36 -2.88 -16.17 -0.33
C GLN A 36 -3.74 -15.79 -1.53
N ASN A 37 -4.66 -16.67 -1.92
CA ASN A 37 -5.55 -16.43 -3.06
C ASN A 37 -6.98 -16.76 -2.65
N ASP A 38 -7.87 -15.76 -2.71
CA ASP A 38 -9.29 -15.89 -2.36
C ASP A 38 -10.19 -16.19 -3.58
N GLY A 39 -9.58 -16.49 -4.74
CA GLY A 39 -10.24 -16.72 -6.02
C GLY A 39 -10.40 -15.46 -6.88
N THR A 40 -10.23 -14.28 -6.30
CA THR A 40 -10.34 -12.99 -7.01
C THR A 40 -9.12 -12.09 -6.83
N VAL A 41 -8.45 -12.20 -5.68
CA VAL A 41 -7.33 -11.37 -5.27
C VAL A 41 -6.22 -12.28 -4.77
N GLU A 42 -5.01 -11.95 -5.19
CA GLU A 42 -3.78 -12.57 -4.71
C GLU A 42 -3.05 -11.63 -3.78
N ARG A 43 -2.69 -12.10 -2.59
CA ARG A 43 -2.05 -11.33 -1.53
C ARG A 43 -0.78 -12.03 -1.06
N LYS A 44 0.26 -11.24 -0.80
CA LYS A 44 1.45 -11.68 -0.08
C LYS A 44 1.67 -10.77 1.13
N LYS A 45 1.93 -11.38 2.28
CA LYS A 45 2.41 -10.67 3.46
C LYS A 45 3.84 -10.18 3.21
N ILE A 46 4.15 -8.98 3.65
CA ILE A 46 5.47 -8.37 3.54
C ILE A 46 6.02 -8.16 4.95
N ASP A 47 7.26 -8.61 5.18
CA ASP A 47 7.97 -8.43 6.45
C ASP A 47 9.25 -7.62 6.23
N GLY A 48 9.47 -6.58 7.05
CA GLY A 48 10.70 -5.78 7.07
C GLY A 48 10.84 -4.69 6.01
N TRP A 49 9.99 -4.68 4.97
CA TRP A 49 10.01 -3.62 3.95
C TRP A 49 9.23 -2.40 4.40
N CYS A 50 9.67 -1.21 3.98
CA CYS A 50 8.96 0.04 4.18
C CYS A 50 8.73 0.77 2.85
N ALA A 51 7.63 1.48 2.70
CA ALA A 51 7.37 2.36 1.56
C ALA A 51 7.48 3.82 1.97
N LEU A 52 7.96 4.68 1.06
CA LEU A 52 7.86 6.12 1.24
C LEU A 52 6.38 6.52 1.18
N SER A 53 5.93 7.19 2.23
CA SER A 53 4.55 7.65 2.40
C SER A 53 4.51 8.95 3.21
N THR A 54 3.33 9.56 3.31
CA THR A 54 3.12 10.80 4.07
C THR A 54 2.03 10.64 5.12
N THR A 55 2.16 11.31 6.26
CA THR A 55 1.00 11.49 7.17
C THR A 55 0.00 12.47 6.56
N THR A 56 -1.20 12.54 7.14
CA THR A 56 -2.28 13.46 6.70
C THR A 56 -1.89 14.94 6.74
N ASP A 57 -0.99 15.32 7.66
CA ASP A 57 -0.38 16.65 7.74
C ASP A 57 0.76 16.85 6.73
N GLY A 58 1.07 15.86 5.90
CA GLY A 58 2.06 15.93 4.82
C GLY A 58 3.51 15.70 5.24
N ARG A 59 3.80 15.09 6.40
CA ARG A 59 5.19 14.71 6.76
C ARG A 59 5.58 13.40 6.11
N SER A 60 6.67 13.41 5.37
CA SER A 60 7.15 12.23 4.64
C SER A 60 7.96 11.30 5.54
N GLY A 61 7.85 10.00 5.28
CA GLY A 61 8.48 8.96 6.10
C GLY A 61 8.44 7.61 5.40
N PHE A 62 9.41 6.75 5.71
CA PHE A 62 9.30 5.34 5.32
C PHE A 62 8.52 4.59 6.39
N ARG A 63 7.41 3.96 6.00
CA ARG A 63 6.52 3.21 6.92
C ARG A 63 6.37 1.76 6.47
N PRO A 64 6.14 0.82 7.41
CA PRO A 64 6.05 -0.61 7.09
C PRO A 64 5.01 -0.91 6.01
N VAL A 65 5.38 -1.76 5.06
CA VAL A 65 4.45 -2.36 4.11
C VAL A 65 3.98 -3.67 4.68
N ARG A 66 2.68 -3.82 4.95
CA ARG A 66 2.11 -5.03 5.54
C ARG A 66 1.83 -6.09 4.47
N HIS A 67 1.31 -5.65 3.33
CA HIS A 67 0.88 -6.55 2.26
C HIS A 67 1.09 -5.93 0.89
N ILE A 68 1.28 -6.78 -0.10
CA ILE A 68 1.08 -6.44 -1.51
C ILE A 68 -0.04 -7.32 -2.06
N VAL A 69 -0.95 -6.70 -2.80
CA VAL A 69 -2.08 -7.38 -3.44
C VAL A 69 -2.03 -7.18 -4.95
N ARG A 70 -2.57 -8.15 -5.68
CA ARG A 70 -2.86 -8.02 -7.10
C ARG A 70 -4.17 -8.72 -7.44
N HIS A 71 -4.84 -8.25 -8.49
CA HIS A 71 -6.02 -8.90 -9.03
C HIS A 71 -6.09 -8.70 -10.54
N PRO A 72 -6.75 -9.60 -11.30
CA PRO A 72 -6.91 -9.40 -12.73
C PRO A 72 -7.81 -8.18 -12.97
N TYR A 73 -7.52 -7.40 -14.00
CA TYR A 73 -8.31 -6.24 -14.36
C TYR A 73 -8.62 -6.22 -15.85
N LYS A 74 -9.91 -6.14 -16.17
CA LYS A 74 -10.43 -6.05 -17.54
C LYS A 74 -11.12 -4.70 -17.70
N GLY A 75 -10.35 -3.69 -18.07
CA GLY A 75 -10.84 -2.33 -18.24
C GLY A 75 -9.70 -1.39 -18.63
N ARG A 76 -10.02 -0.13 -18.90
CA ARG A 76 -9.03 0.91 -19.17
C ARG A 76 -8.55 1.57 -17.89
N LEU A 77 -7.27 1.90 -17.85
CA LEU A 77 -6.64 2.64 -16.77
C LEU A 77 -6.59 4.12 -17.11
N THR A 78 -6.59 4.97 -16.08
CA THR A 78 -6.40 6.41 -16.21
C THR A 78 -4.92 6.73 -16.05
N ARG A 79 -4.28 7.20 -17.12
CA ARG A 79 -2.94 7.80 -17.05
C ARG A 79 -3.09 9.28 -16.75
N ILE A 80 -2.41 9.74 -15.72
CA ILE A 80 -2.38 11.15 -15.31
C ILE A 80 -0.95 11.66 -15.46
N LYS A 81 -0.75 12.68 -16.30
CA LYS A 81 0.56 13.31 -16.53
C LYS A 81 0.60 14.71 -15.94
N THR A 82 1.70 15.02 -15.28
CA THR A 82 2.02 16.31 -14.68
C THR A 82 3.34 16.83 -15.25
N GLN A 83 3.79 18.02 -14.82
CA GLN A 83 5.14 18.48 -15.17
C GLN A 83 6.25 17.66 -14.51
N LEU A 84 5.99 17.03 -13.36
CA LEU A 84 7.01 16.34 -12.56
C LEU A 84 7.14 14.86 -12.95
N GLY A 85 6.07 14.28 -13.46
CA GLY A 85 6.00 12.87 -13.81
C GLY A 85 4.58 12.44 -14.14
N GLU A 86 4.33 11.14 -14.12
CA GLU A 86 3.07 10.52 -14.48
C GLU A 86 2.77 9.31 -13.60
N THR A 87 1.49 8.99 -13.45
CA THR A 87 1.04 7.73 -12.84
C THR A 87 -0.07 7.08 -13.68
N ILE A 88 -0.34 5.79 -13.46
CA ILE A 88 -1.33 5.01 -14.19
C ILE A 88 -2.10 4.16 -13.18
N VAL A 89 -3.40 4.45 -13.03
CA VAL A 89 -4.24 3.86 -11.97
C VAL A 89 -5.62 3.47 -12.51
N THR A 90 -6.35 2.60 -11.82
CA THR A 90 -7.75 2.33 -12.17
C THR A 90 -8.59 3.60 -11.99
N PRO A 91 -9.66 3.82 -12.77
CA PRO A 91 -10.45 5.07 -12.69
C PRO A 91 -11.03 5.37 -11.30
N ASN A 92 -11.30 4.34 -10.51
CA ASN A 92 -11.77 4.50 -9.13
C ASN A 92 -10.63 4.80 -8.15
N HIS A 93 -9.36 4.49 -8.45
CA HIS A 93 -8.24 4.62 -7.52
C HIS A 93 -8.07 6.06 -7.04
N SER A 94 -7.88 6.22 -5.73
CA SER A 94 -7.73 7.55 -5.13
C SER A 94 -6.29 8.02 -5.20
N VAL A 95 -6.12 9.26 -5.61
CA VAL A 95 -4.87 10.01 -5.56
C VAL A 95 -5.05 11.20 -4.63
N PHE A 96 -3.97 11.79 -4.14
CA PHE A 96 -4.09 12.92 -3.22
C PHE A 96 -4.05 14.26 -3.94
N SER A 97 -4.83 15.20 -3.43
CA SER A 97 -4.70 16.64 -3.67
C SER A 97 -4.44 17.33 -2.33
N ALA A 98 -4.09 18.62 -2.35
CA ALA A 98 -4.04 19.43 -1.12
C ALA A 98 -5.12 20.50 -1.15
N LYS A 99 -5.88 20.60 -0.05
CA LYS A 99 -6.89 21.64 0.17
C LYS A 99 -6.76 22.13 1.61
N ASP A 100 -6.75 23.44 1.81
CA ASP A 100 -6.67 24.07 3.14
C ASP A 100 -5.47 23.60 4.00
N GLY A 101 -4.35 23.25 3.37
CA GLY A 101 -3.15 22.79 4.06
C GLY A 101 -3.21 21.33 4.56
N GLN A 102 -4.19 20.54 4.12
CA GLN A 102 -4.28 19.11 4.37
C GLN A 102 -4.37 18.29 3.08
N LEU A 103 -3.90 17.05 3.14
CA LEU A 103 -4.05 16.10 2.04
C LEU A 103 -5.47 15.55 2.00
N SER A 104 -6.09 15.55 0.81
CA SER A 104 -7.42 15.00 0.58
C SER A 104 -7.39 14.01 -0.58
N ALA A 105 -7.91 12.81 -0.35
CA ALA A 105 -8.05 11.77 -1.38
C ALA A 105 -9.15 12.14 -2.38
N VAL A 106 -8.86 11.98 -3.67
CA VAL A 106 -9.78 12.22 -4.80
C VAL A 106 -9.67 11.06 -5.77
N GLU A 107 -10.81 10.51 -6.19
CA GLU A 107 -10.85 9.44 -7.19
C GLU A 107 -10.31 9.94 -8.54
N ALA A 108 -9.43 9.16 -9.17
CA ALA A 108 -8.77 9.51 -10.41
C ALA A 108 -9.76 9.87 -11.54
N GLY A 109 -10.89 9.18 -11.62
CA GLY A 109 -11.92 9.40 -12.64
C GLY A 109 -12.73 10.69 -12.45
N ARG A 110 -12.60 11.37 -11.30
CA ARG A 110 -13.23 12.68 -11.05
C ARG A 110 -12.31 13.86 -11.33
N LEU A 111 -11.04 13.60 -11.60
CA LEU A 111 -10.05 14.62 -11.90
C LEU A 111 -10.10 15.04 -13.37
N GLY A 112 -9.70 16.27 -13.63
CA GLY A 112 -9.51 16.83 -14.96
C GLY A 112 -8.18 17.57 -15.12
N VAL A 113 -7.85 17.93 -16.36
CA VAL A 113 -6.69 18.78 -16.66
C VAL A 113 -6.83 20.12 -15.93
N GLY A 114 -5.76 20.54 -15.23
CA GLY A 114 -5.75 21.74 -14.40
C GLY A 114 -6.04 21.50 -12.92
N ASP A 115 -6.51 20.31 -12.52
CA ASP A 115 -6.58 19.94 -11.10
C ASP A 115 -5.19 19.74 -10.51
N SER A 116 -5.11 19.80 -9.18
CA SER A 116 -3.85 19.65 -8.43
C SER A 116 -3.69 18.23 -7.90
N LEU A 117 -2.50 17.66 -8.04
CA LEU A 117 -2.07 16.42 -7.39
C LEU A 117 -0.97 16.69 -6.38
N ALA A 118 -1.04 16.03 -5.23
CA ALA A 118 -0.02 16.07 -4.22
C ALA A 118 1.17 15.16 -4.58
N HIS A 119 2.37 15.65 -4.29
CA HIS A 119 3.61 14.91 -4.47
C HIS A 119 4.53 15.14 -3.26
N VAL A 120 5.46 14.23 -3.04
CA VAL A 120 6.47 14.41 -1.99
C VAL A 120 7.50 15.44 -2.45
N ALA A 121 7.56 16.53 -1.69
CA ALA A 121 8.48 17.64 -1.89
C ALA A 121 9.71 17.52 -0.98
N LYS A 122 9.70 16.75 0.08
CA LYS A 122 10.92 16.51 0.84
C LYS A 122 10.99 15.04 1.17
N ILE A 123 12.06 14.39 0.75
CA ILE A 123 12.31 12.99 1.08
C ILE A 123 13.12 13.01 2.38
N PRO A 124 12.72 12.23 3.41
CA PRO A 124 13.44 12.22 4.69
C PRO A 124 14.89 11.77 4.45
N GLU A 125 15.85 12.44 5.09
CA GLU A 125 17.26 12.04 4.96
C GLU A 125 17.47 10.64 5.56
N ASP A 126 18.09 9.76 4.79
CA ASP A 126 18.41 8.40 5.20
C ASP A 126 19.47 8.41 6.33
N ARG A 127 19.18 7.69 7.43
CA ARG A 127 20.15 7.34 8.49
C ARG A 127 20.72 5.93 8.32
N VAL A 128 20.92 5.46 7.09
CA VAL A 128 21.46 4.12 6.84
C VAL A 128 22.87 4.25 6.26
N SER A 129 23.87 3.97 7.08
CA SER A 129 25.28 3.95 6.69
C SER A 129 25.69 2.54 6.28
N ARG A 130 25.32 2.11 5.06
CA ARG A 130 26.09 1.03 4.43
C ARG A 130 27.45 1.59 4.03
N GLU A 131 28.47 1.28 4.81
CA GLU A 131 29.85 1.71 4.56
C GLU A 131 30.55 0.86 3.49
N THR A 132 29.99 -0.31 3.15
CA THR A 132 30.59 -1.27 2.23
C THR A 132 29.56 -1.88 1.26
N VAL A 133 30.05 -2.27 0.08
CA VAL A 133 29.35 -3.06 -0.93
C VAL A 133 30.08 -4.38 -1.11
N GLU A 134 29.35 -5.49 -1.23
CA GLU A 134 29.94 -6.80 -1.50
C GLU A 134 30.25 -7.02 -2.99
N ILE A 135 31.43 -7.55 -3.29
CA ILE A 135 31.73 -8.15 -4.59
C ILE A 135 31.62 -9.68 -4.50
N PRO A 136 30.85 -10.32 -5.40
CA PRO A 136 30.89 -11.75 -5.67
C PRO A 136 32.29 -12.18 -6.11
N SER A 137 32.85 -13.18 -5.44
CA SER A 137 34.12 -13.77 -5.85
C SER A 137 33.91 -14.94 -6.81
N VAL A 138 34.86 -15.07 -7.73
CA VAL A 138 34.94 -16.17 -8.72
C VAL A 138 35.13 -17.53 -8.04
N LYS A 139 35.64 -17.56 -6.80
CA LYS A 139 35.61 -18.76 -5.94
C LYS A 139 34.50 -18.53 -4.92
N LYS A 140 33.48 -19.40 -4.90
CA LYS A 140 32.28 -19.40 -4.04
C LYS A 140 32.50 -19.31 -2.51
N ARG A 141 33.69 -18.91 -2.03
CA ARG A 141 34.10 -18.94 -0.62
C ARG A 141 34.59 -17.62 0.00
N PHE A 142 34.70 -16.52 -0.75
CA PHE A 142 35.14 -15.23 -0.16
C PHE A 142 34.48 -14.03 -0.84
N HIS A 143 33.47 -13.41 -0.24
CA HIS A 143 33.00 -12.09 -0.69
C HIS A 143 34.06 -11.04 -0.30
N ARG A 144 34.52 -10.23 -1.26
CA ARG A 144 35.37 -9.08 -0.94
C ARG A 144 34.44 -7.89 -0.70
N GLN A 145 34.43 -7.36 0.52
CA GLN A 145 33.76 -6.10 0.80
C GLN A 145 34.64 -4.94 0.29
N ILE A 146 34.05 -4.06 -0.51
CA ILE A 146 34.67 -2.78 -0.92
C ILE A 146 33.96 -1.66 -0.17
N ALA A 147 34.73 -0.75 0.41
CA ALA A 147 34.18 0.46 1.01
C ALA A 147 33.48 1.32 -0.04
N LEU A 148 32.33 1.90 0.32
CA LEU A 148 31.60 2.83 -0.53
C LEU A 148 32.31 4.19 -0.53
N THR A 149 33.35 4.31 -1.33
CA THR A 149 34.19 5.52 -1.40
C THR A 149 33.73 6.48 -2.51
N PRO A 150 34.13 7.77 -2.47
CA PRO A 150 33.90 8.69 -3.57
C PRO A 150 34.45 8.19 -4.91
N GLU A 151 35.59 7.50 -4.94
CA GLU A 151 36.19 6.93 -6.15
C GLU A 151 35.30 5.85 -6.76
N LEU A 152 34.73 4.96 -5.92
CA LEU A 152 33.75 3.98 -6.39
C LEU A 152 32.51 4.69 -6.95
N ALA A 153 31.98 5.69 -6.25
CA ALA A 153 30.84 6.46 -6.73
C ALA A 153 31.10 7.15 -8.07
N ARG A 154 32.28 7.76 -8.24
CA ARG A 154 32.71 8.37 -9.50
C ARG A 154 32.83 7.35 -10.63
N TYR A 155 33.47 6.21 -10.38
CA TYR A 155 33.57 5.13 -11.37
C TYR A 155 32.20 4.63 -11.82
N LEU A 156 31.25 4.47 -10.89
CA LEU A 156 29.89 4.08 -11.21
C LEU A 156 29.16 5.16 -12.01
N GLY A 157 29.38 6.45 -11.70
CA GLY A 157 28.83 7.57 -12.46
C GLY A 157 29.28 7.54 -13.92
N TYR A 158 30.59 7.36 -14.16
CA TYR A 158 31.16 7.18 -15.51
C TYR A 158 30.60 5.97 -16.25
N TYR A 159 30.47 4.83 -15.55
CA TYR A 159 29.90 3.64 -16.16
C TYR A 159 28.42 3.80 -16.50
N VAL A 160 27.64 4.45 -15.65
CA VAL A 160 26.20 4.62 -15.86
C VAL A 160 25.92 5.64 -16.97
N SER A 161 26.73 6.70 -17.11
CA SER A 161 26.59 7.69 -18.19
C SER A 161 27.05 7.15 -19.54
N GLU A 162 28.31 6.75 -19.65
CA GLU A 162 28.99 6.49 -20.93
C GLU A 162 29.49 5.04 -21.06
N GLY A 163 29.24 4.22 -20.05
CA GLY A 163 29.71 2.86 -19.99
C GLY A 163 28.75 1.83 -20.60
N HIS A 164 29.31 0.78 -21.18
CA HIS A 164 28.57 -0.41 -21.54
C HIS A 164 29.37 -1.66 -21.17
N SER A 165 28.65 -2.76 -20.97
CA SER A 165 29.28 -4.06 -20.71
C SER A 165 28.69 -5.14 -21.58
N SER A 166 29.53 -6.05 -22.05
CA SER A 166 29.14 -7.14 -22.95
C SER A 166 29.79 -8.46 -22.52
N ARG A 167 29.11 -9.56 -22.84
CA ARG A 167 29.60 -10.92 -22.63
C ARG A 167 29.34 -11.73 -23.89
N TRP A 168 30.36 -12.39 -24.42
CA TRP A 168 30.25 -13.24 -25.60
C TRP A 168 31.16 -14.46 -25.51
N TYR A 169 30.78 -15.54 -26.20
CA TYR A 169 31.62 -16.73 -26.30
C TYR A 169 32.67 -16.53 -27.41
N SER A 170 33.96 -16.56 -27.06
CA SER A 170 35.04 -16.49 -28.03
C SER A 170 35.40 -17.90 -28.50
N ARG A 171 35.00 -18.27 -29.71
CA ARG A 171 35.38 -19.54 -30.33
C ARG A 171 36.90 -19.69 -30.48
N ARG A 172 37.63 -18.59 -30.71
CA ARG A 172 39.09 -18.59 -30.86
C ARG A 172 39.82 -18.98 -29.57
N HIS A 173 39.28 -18.59 -28.41
CA HIS A 173 39.92 -18.82 -27.11
C HIS A 173 39.16 -19.82 -26.25
N ASP A 174 38.16 -20.48 -26.82
CA ASP A 174 37.25 -21.43 -26.20
C ASP A 174 36.78 -21.02 -24.79
N LYS A 175 36.35 -19.75 -24.65
CA LYS A 175 35.95 -19.18 -23.36
C LYS A 175 34.99 -18.01 -23.50
N TRP A 176 34.23 -17.77 -22.42
CA TRP A 176 33.44 -16.56 -22.27
C TRP A 176 34.34 -15.34 -22.00
N VAL A 177 34.25 -14.35 -22.89
CA VAL A 177 34.90 -13.06 -22.73
C VAL A 177 33.89 -12.09 -22.14
N HIS A 178 34.33 -11.34 -21.14
CA HIS A 178 33.56 -10.31 -20.46
C HIS A 178 34.26 -8.98 -20.72
N GLN A 179 33.52 -7.93 -20.98
CA GLN A 179 34.09 -6.63 -21.27
C GLN A 179 33.28 -5.52 -20.61
N VAL A 180 33.99 -4.53 -20.08
CA VAL A 180 33.44 -3.26 -19.60
C VAL A 180 34.22 -2.17 -20.30
N LEU A 181 33.51 -1.26 -20.97
CA LEU A 181 34.09 -0.14 -21.70
C LEU A 181 33.37 1.15 -21.31
N ILE A 182 34.12 2.24 -21.21
CA ILE A 182 33.63 3.62 -21.09
C ILE A 182 34.27 4.41 -22.23
N ASN A 183 33.47 5.18 -22.96
CA ASN A 183 33.96 6.00 -24.07
C ASN A 183 33.65 7.47 -23.80
N ASN A 184 34.57 8.38 -24.11
CA ASN A 184 34.32 9.82 -24.03
C ASN A 184 35.31 10.58 -24.92
N ASN A 185 34.99 11.82 -25.28
CA ASN A 185 35.90 12.69 -26.04
C ASN A 185 36.87 13.47 -25.14
N SER A 186 36.58 13.59 -23.84
CA SER A 186 37.46 14.21 -22.86
C SER A 186 38.51 13.21 -22.36
N THR A 187 39.79 13.57 -22.48
CA THR A 187 40.89 12.78 -21.91
C THR A 187 40.89 12.80 -20.39
N GLU A 188 40.59 13.95 -19.77
CA GLU A 188 40.46 14.08 -18.31
C GLU A 188 39.40 13.13 -17.75
N PHE A 189 38.27 13.01 -18.43
CA PHE A 189 37.19 12.08 -18.07
C PHE A 189 37.66 10.61 -18.11
N ILE A 190 38.45 10.28 -19.14
CA ILE A 190 38.96 8.92 -19.35
C ILE A 190 40.05 8.57 -18.32
N ASP A 191 40.97 9.49 -18.08
CA ASP A 191 42.06 9.33 -17.11
C ASP A 191 41.50 9.17 -15.68
N ASP A 192 40.58 10.05 -15.26
CA ASP A 192 39.96 9.94 -13.93
C ASP A 192 39.16 8.63 -13.77
N SER A 193 38.46 8.19 -14.82
CA SER A 193 37.75 6.92 -14.78
C SER A 193 38.69 5.71 -14.67
N ALA A 194 39.90 5.81 -15.24
CA ALA A 194 40.94 4.77 -15.15
C ALA A 194 41.59 4.74 -13.76
N GLU A 195 41.84 5.90 -13.17
CA GLU A 195 42.32 6.03 -11.78
C GLU A 195 41.30 5.46 -10.80
N CYS A 196 40.02 5.83 -10.94
CA CYS A 196 38.94 5.31 -10.10
C CYS A 196 38.81 3.78 -10.24
N TYR A 197 38.90 3.23 -11.46
CA TYR A 197 38.95 1.78 -11.68
C TYR A 197 40.10 1.13 -10.91
N THR A 198 41.30 1.70 -11.01
CA THR A 198 42.51 1.16 -10.39
C THR A 198 42.40 1.19 -8.86
N SER A 199 41.85 2.27 -8.31
CA SER A 199 41.55 2.41 -6.88
C SER A 199 40.56 1.35 -6.39
N VAL A 200 39.45 1.14 -7.13
CA VAL A 200 38.39 0.19 -6.75
C VAL A 200 38.86 -1.26 -6.84
N PHE A 201 39.50 -1.66 -7.94
CA PHE A 201 39.80 -3.06 -8.20
C PHE A 201 41.22 -3.49 -7.79
N GLY A 202 42.11 -2.54 -7.47
CA GLY A 202 43.44 -2.79 -6.88
C GLY A 202 44.33 -3.73 -7.69
N ARG A 203 44.19 -3.72 -9.02
CA ARG A 203 44.89 -4.61 -9.97
C ARG A 203 45.40 -3.80 -11.17
N ALA A 204 46.02 -4.49 -12.13
CA ALA A 204 46.49 -3.92 -13.39
C ALA A 204 45.49 -2.88 -13.97
N PRO A 205 45.98 -1.72 -14.41
CA PRO A 205 45.15 -0.62 -14.88
C PRO A 205 44.29 -1.05 -16.07
N PRO A 206 43.16 -0.37 -16.31
CA PRO A 206 42.35 -0.64 -17.48
C PRO A 206 43.12 -0.23 -18.75
N THR A 207 42.78 -0.82 -19.87
CA THR A 207 43.37 -0.46 -21.16
C THR A 207 42.77 0.84 -21.67
N ILE A 208 43.60 1.85 -21.92
CA ILE A 208 43.22 3.09 -22.58
C ILE A 208 43.68 3.05 -24.04
N GLN A 209 42.78 3.39 -24.96
CA GLN A 209 43.06 3.41 -26.40
C GLN A 209 42.12 4.38 -27.11
N ILE A 210 42.51 4.80 -28.32
CA ILE A 210 41.61 5.56 -29.20
C ILE A 210 40.54 4.59 -29.72
N GLY A 211 39.29 4.82 -29.31
CA GLY A 211 38.15 3.95 -29.64
C GLY A 211 37.66 4.15 -31.07
N ASP A 212 37.55 5.40 -31.51
CA ASP A 212 37.24 5.77 -32.89
C ASP A 212 38.11 6.93 -33.34
N LYS A 213 38.97 6.68 -34.33
CA LYS A 213 39.92 7.66 -34.88
C LYS A 213 39.24 8.82 -35.61
N ARG A 214 38.00 8.65 -36.09
CA ARG A 214 37.28 9.70 -36.84
C ARG A 214 36.63 10.73 -35.92
N SER A 215 36.04 10.28 -34.82
CA SER A 215 35.40 11.14 -33.82
C SER A 215 36.37 11.65 -32.75
N GLY A 216 37.58 11.09 -32.65
CA GLY A 216 38.51 11.39 -31.57
C GLY A 216 38.09 10.79 -30.21
N THR A 217 37.16 9.82 -30.23
CA THR A 217 36.62 9.21 -29.02
C THR A 217 37.68 8.33 -28.36
N TRP A 218 38.01 8.62 -27.11
CA TRP A 218 38.85 7.80 -26.26
C TRP A 218 38.03 6.70 -25.59
N ARG A 219 38.68 5.58 -25.34
CA ARG A 219 38.08 4.40 -24.71
C ARG A 219 38.97 3.91 -23.60
N VAL A 220 38.37 3.69 -22.43
CA VAL A 220 38.96 2.97 -21.32
C VAL A 220 38.14 1.72 -21.03
N GLY A 221 38.80 0.61 -20.77
CA GLY A 221 38.07 -0.61 -20.48
C GLY A 221 38.91 -1.78 -20.01
N THR A 222 38.19 -2.82 -19.61
CA THR A 222 38.78 -4.03 -19.03
C THR A 222 38.06 -5.26 -19.55
N GLN A 223 38.79 -6.37 -19.69
CA GLN A 223 38.21 -7.69 -20.00
C GLN A 223 38.14 -8.61 -18.76
N ARG A 224 38.19 -8.01 -17.57
CA ARG A 224 38.21 -8.77 -16.31
C ARG A 224 36.79 -9.13 -15.88
N LYS A 225 36.52 -10.44 -15.76
CA LYS A 225 35.21 -10.96 -15.35
C LYS A 225 34.68 -10.33 -14.06
N HIS A 226 35.52 -10.21 -13.03
CA HIS A 226 35.08 -9.65 -11.73
C HIS A 226 34.58 -8.21 -11.82
N ALA A 227 35.11 -7.37 -12.72
CA ALA A 227 34.60 -6.02 -12.92
C ALA A 227 33.22 -6.02 -13.60
N TYR A 228 33.01 -6.95 -14.54
CA TYR A 228 31.71 -7.18 -15.16
C TYR A 228 30.67 -7.68 -14.14
N ASP A 229 31.02 -8.71 -13.36
CA ASP A 229 30.13 -9.28 -12.34
C ASP A 229 29.81 -8.25 -11.24
N PHE A 230 30.79 -7.44 -10.85
CA PHE A 230 30.60 -6.38 -9.87
C PHE A 230 29.53 -5.37 -10.30
N LEU A 231 29.67 -4.83 -11.52
CA LEU A 231 28.75 -3.83 -12.04
C LEU A 231 27.34 -4.38 -12.27
N ASN A 232 27.23 -5.62 -12.74
CA ASN A 232 25.96 -6.14 -13.21
C ASN A 232 25.28 -7.07 -12.21
N ASP A 233 25.99 -8.06 -11.69
CA ASP A 233 25.41 -9.08 -10.82
C ASP A 233 25.32 -8.59 -9.37
N SER A 234 26.23 -7.70 -8.96
CA SER A 234 26.32 -7.23 -7.56
C SER A 234 25.57 -5.92 -7.33
N LEU A 235 25.81 -4.96 -8.23
CA LEU A 235 25.25 -3.62 -8.13
C LEU A 235 24.00 -3.41 -8.99
N GLY A 236 23.76 -4.26 -10.00
CA GLY A 236 22.61 -4.09 -10.89
C GLY A 236 22.66 -2.82 -11.74
N CYS A 237 23.85 -2.30 -12.08
CA CYS A 237 24.00 -1.07 -12.87
C CYS A 237 23.44 -1.18 -14.29
N GLY A 238 23.30 -2.40 -14.81
CA GLY A 238 22.75 -2.69 -16.14
C GLY A 238 23.75 -2.56 -17.30
N HIS A 239 23.59 -3.43 -18.31
CA HIS A 239 24.55 -3.59 -19.39
C HIS A 239 24.42 -2.59 -20.56
N ARG A 240 23.20 -2.12 -20.82
CA ARG A 240 22.81 -1.29 -21.98
C ARG A 240 21.92 -0.14 -21.52
N ALA A 241 21.80 0.91 -22.32
CA ALA A 241 21.01 2.10 -22.01
C ALA A 241 19.56 1.81 -21.57
N SER A 242 18.91 0.80 -22.14
CA SER A 242 17.53 0.41 -21.78
C SER A 242 17.40 -0.21 -20.39
N HIS A 243 18.50 -0.68 -19.79
CA HIS A 243 18.51 -1.37 -18.50
C HIS A 243 19.46 -0.70 -17.48
N LYS A 244 20.05 0.46 -17.82
CA LYS A 244 20.89 1.21 -16.88
C LYS A 244 20.08 1.55 -15.63
N ARG A 245 20.72 1.53 -14.47
CA ARG A 245 20.13 1.91 -13.18
C ARG A 245 21.16 2.59 -12.30
N ILE A 246 20.71 3.44 -11.38
CA ILE A 246 21.55 3.84 -10.23
C ILE A 246 21.48 2.70 -9.21
N PRO A 247 22.61 2.14 -8.78
CA PRO A 247 22.59 1.07 -7.79
C PRO A 247 21.96 1.52 -6.47
N SER A 248 21.21 0.63 -5.82
CA SER A 248 20.64 0.88 -4.48
C SER A 248 21.69 1.29 -3.45
N ALA A 249 22.92 0.76 -3.57
CA ALA A 249 24.05 1.15 -2.74
C ALA A 249 24.37 2.66 -2.86
N ILE A 250 24.21 3.26 -4.04
CA ILE A 250 24.37 4.69 -4.26
C ILE A 250 23.13 5.45 -3.80
N LEU A 251 21.93 5.00 -4.16
CA LEU A 251 20.68 5.68 -3.76
C LEU A 251 20.56 5.86 -2.24
N SER A 252 21.07 4.90 -1.48
CA SER A 252 21.07 4.89 -0.01
C SER A 252 22.32 5.51 0.62
N ALA A 253 23.29 5.97 -0.17
CA ALA A 253 24.58 6.38 0.34
C ALA A 253 24.53 7.75 1.04
N PRO A 254 25.52 8.06 1.90
CA PRO A 254 25.71 9.41 2.41
C PRO A 254 25.78 10.45 1.28
N ARG A 255 25.30 11.66 1.57
CA ARG A 255 25.21 12.77 0.59
C ARG A 255 26.51 13.01 -0.21
N PRO A 256 27.73 12.96 0.38
CA PRO A 256 28.96 13.12 -0.40
C PRO A 256 29.17 12.05 -1.48
N ILE A 257 28.84 10.79 -1.18
CA ILE A 257 28.95 9.67 -2.13
C ILE A 257 27.91 9.82 -3.25
N ARG A 258 26.65 10.12 -2.90
CA ARG A 258 25.60 10.41 -3.89
C ARG A 258 25.99 11.58 -4.80
N GLY A 259 26.57 12.63 -4.23
CA GLY A 259 27.05 13.80 -4.97
C GLY A 259 28.18 13.46 -5.94
N ALA A 260 29.15 12.64 -5.51
CA ALA A 260 30.26 12.20 -6.36
C ALA A 260 29.79 11.37 -7.58
N PHE A 261 28.84 10.46 -7.35
CA PHE A 261 28.19 9.70 -8.44
C PHE A 261 27.43 10.64 -9.38
N PHE A 262 26.56 11.50 -8.84
CA PHE A 262 25.68 12.33 -9.67
C PHE A 262 26.47 13.33 -10.50
N LYS A 263 27.53 13.92 -9.94
CA LYS A 263 28.41 14.85 -10.67
C LYS A 263 29.06 14.17 -11.87
N THR A 264 29.67 13.00 -11.68
CA THR A 264 30.37 12.29 -12.77
C THR A 264 29.42 11.71 -13.81
N TYR A 265 28.23 11.27 -13.39
CA TYR A 265 27.16 10.94 -14.31
C TYR A 265 26.76 12.15 -15.18
N TYR A 266 26.54 13.31 -14.55
CA TYR A 266 26.16 14.55 -15.24
C TYR A 266 27.26 15.05 -16.18
N ASP A 267 28.53 15.00 -15.77
CA ASP A 267 29.66 15.40 -16.61
C ASP A 267 29.79 14.50 -17.86
N GLY A 268 29.30 13.26 -17.81
CA GLY A 268 29.28 12.36 -18.95
C GLY A 268 28.10 12.59 -19.91
N SER A 269 26.88 12.58 -19.38
CA SER A 269 25.64 12.52 -20.18
C SER A 269 24.74 13.76 -20.05
N GLY A 270 25.06 14.64 -19.10
CA GLY A 270 24.31 15.86 -18.84
C GLY A 270 24.56 16.95 -19.86
N PHE A 271 23.58 17.82 -20.03
CA PHE A 271 23.73 19.03 -20.83
C PHE A 271 23.10 20.21 -20.11
N SER A 272 23.62 21.41 -20.37
CA SER A 272 23.07 22.67 -19.87
C SER A 272 22.64 23.54 -21.05
N GLN A 273 21.43 24.10 -21.03
CA GLN A 273 21.03 25.08 -22.05
C GLN A 273 21.74 26.43 -21.83
N ASN A 274 22.21 27.03 -22.94
CA ASN A 274 23.05 28.23 -23.00
C ASN A 274 22.24 29.56 -23.11
N ALA A 275 22.93 30.68 -22.89
CA ALA A 275 22.55 32.04 -22.46
C ALA A 275 21.39 32.82 -23.13
N ARG A 276 20.60 32.23 -24.03
CA ARG A 276 19.48 32.93 -24.70
C ARG A 276 18.19 32.95 -23.87
N TYR A 277 18.08 32.06 -22.89
CA TYR A 277 16.94 31.93 -21.98
C TYR A 277 17.34 32.36 -20.57
N LYS A 278 16.46 33.06 -19.85
CA LYS A 278 16.74 33.63 -18.51
C LYS A 278 17.00 32.59 -17.39
N THR A 279 16.94 31.29 -17.67
CA THR A 279 17.02 30.20 -16.66
C THR A 279 18.03 29.13 -17.06
N LYS A 280 19.02 28.87 -16.18
CA LYS A 280 19.90 27.70 -16.29
C LYS A 280 19.11 26.43 -15.97
N GLN A 281 19.05 25.50 -16.93
CA GLN A 281 18.45 24.17 -16.78
C GLN A 281 19.51 23.10 -16.99
N TYR A 282 19.53 22.10 -16.11
CA TYR A 282 20.40 20.94 -16.18
C TYR A 282 19.57 19.75 -16.66
N GLY A 283 19.82 19.28 -17.88
CA GLY A 283 19.06 18.20 -18.49
C GLY A 283 19.84 16.89 -18.55
N MET A 284 19.12 15.77 -18.39
CA MET A 284 19.62 14.40 -18.54
C MET A 284 18.60 13.61 -19.37
N THR A 285 19.06 12.70 -20.22
CA THR A 285 18.17 11.93 -21.11
C THR A 285 18.38 10.43 -20.91
N THR A 286 17.29 9.67 -20.80
CA THR A 286 17.33 8.21 -20.71
C THR A 286 16.15 7.58 -21.43
N ILE A 287 16.34 6.40 -22.00
CA ILE A 287 15.25 5.57 -22.55
C ILE A 287 14.75 4.52 -21.53
N CYS A 288 15.39 4.42 -20.37
CA CYS A 288 15.03 3.46 -19.32
C CYS A 288 14.12 4.14 -18.28
N PRO A 289 12.85 3.71 -18.13
CA PRO A 289 11.95 4.25 -17.13
C PRO A 289 12.46 4.06 -15.70
N GLY A 290 13.09 2.91 -15.39
CA GLY A 290 13.69 2.69 -14.07
C GLY A 290 14.81 3.68 -13.76
N PHE A 291 15.67 3.96 -14.76
CA PHE A 291 16.73 4.95 -14.58
C PHE A 291 16.19 6.38 -14.44
N ARG A 292 15.13 6.71 -15.19
CA ARG A 292 14.42 8.00 -15.05
C ARG A 292 13.96 8.18 -13.59
N ASP A 293 13.33 7.16 -13.01
CA ASP A 293 12.80 7.21 -11.65
C ASP A 293 13.94 7.33 -10.62
N ASP A 294 15.06 6.63 -10.82
CA ASP A 294 16.27 6.78 -10.01
C ASP A 294 16.85 8.21 -10.06
N LEU A 295 16.84 8.85 -11.24
CA LEU A 295 17.30 10.23 -11.44
C LEU A 295 16.37 11.23 -10.76
N ILE A 296 15.05 11.02 -10.82
CA ILE A 296 14.08 11.87 -10.12
C ILE A 296 14.33 11.82 -8.61
N PHE A 297 14.46 10.62 -8.04
CA PHE A 297 14.76 10.43 -6.62
C PHE A 297 16.12 11.05 -6.23
N SER A 298 17.16 10.82 -7.03
CA SER A 298 18.51 11.36 -6.78
C SER A 298 18.54 12.89 -6.86
N CYS A 299 17.86 13.48 -7.85
CA CYS A 299 17.70 14.92 -7.95
C CYS A 299 17.02 15.48 -6.71
N ARG A 300 15.93 14.84 -6.25
CA ARG A 300 15.17 15.35 -5.11
C ARG A 300 15.93 15.27 -3.79
N THR A 301 16.70 14.20 -3.59
CA THR A 301 17.49 14.01 -2.37
C THR A 301 18.76 14.89 -2.34
N LEU A 302 19.40 15.14 -3.49
CA LEU A 302 20.58 16.00 -3.58
C LEU A 302 20.22 17.50 -3.61
N TYR A 303 19.10 17.86 -4.24
CA TYR A 303 18.68 19.24 -4.44
C TYR A 303 17.22 19.42 -3.97
N PRO A 304 16.96 19.38 -2.65
CA PRO A 304 15.60 19.40 -2.10
C PRO A 304 14.82 20.67 -2.48
N ASP A 305 15.51 21.78 -2.71
CA ASP A 305 14.91 23.06 -3.12
C ASP A 305 14.52 23.09 -4.61
N ARG A 306 14.69 21.98 -5.35
CA ARG A 306 14.45 21.89 -6.79
C ARG A 306 13.58 20.70 -7.14
N SER A 307 12.58 20.91 -7.97
CA SER A 307 11.70 19.84 -8.47
C SER A 307 12.14 19.42 -9.88
N PRO A 308 12.54 18.16 -10.10
CA PRO A 308 12.87 17.68 -11.44
C PRO A 308 11.59 17.61 -12.28
N SER A 309 11.60 18.22 -13.46
CA SER A 309 10.49 18.13 -14.41
C SER A 309 10.79 17.08 -15.48
N LEU A 310 9.76 16.40 -15.94
CA LEU A 310 9.82 15.38 -16.97
C LEU A 310 9.29 15.92 -18.31
N THR A 311 10.00 15.66 -19.40
CA THR A 311 9.55 15.98 -20.76
C THR A 311 9.86 14.81 -21.69
N PRO A 312 8.93 14.43 -22.60
CA PRO A 312 9.22 13.46 -23.64
C PRO A 312 10.31 13.96 -24.59
N ALA A 313 11.20 13.07 -25.01
CA ALA A 313 12.29 13.39 -25.95
C ALA A 313 12.50 12.28 -26.99
N GLY A 314 13.23 12.61 -28.05
CA GLY A 314 13.57 11.69 -29.14
C GLY A 314 12.43 11.42 -30.13
N VAL A 315 12.75 10.69 -31.21
CA VAL A 315 11.79 10.35 -32.27
C VAL A 315 10.69 9.44 -31.71
N GLY A 316 9.45 9.91 -31.76
CA GLY A 316 8.29 9.21 -31.21
C GLY A 316 8.16 9.27 -29.68
N GLY A 317 8.88 10.17 -29.00
CA GLY A 317 8.73 10.40 -27.55
C GLY A 317 9.17 9.23 -26.65
N LYS A 318 9.98 8.32 -27.19
CA LYS A 318 10.44 7.10 -26.48
C LYS A 318 11.53 7.34 -25.44
N ALA A 319 12.12 8.54 -25.41
CA ALA A 319 13.09 8.92 -24.38
C ALA A 319 12.45 9.86 -23.36
N HIS A 320 12.98 9.80 -22.15
CA HIS A 320 12.61 10.61 -21.01
C HIS A 320 13.71 11.64 -20.75
N GLN A 321 13.34 12.91 -20.77
CA GLN A 321 14.24 14.01 -20.44
C GLN A 321 13.89 14.55 -19.06
N VAL A 322 14.83 14.47 -18.14
CA VAL A 322 14.71 14.96 -16.76
C VAL A 322 15.46 16.29 -16.68
N TYR A 323 14.73 17.35 -16.37
CA TYR A 323 15.28 18.69 -16.21
C TYR A 323 15.25 19.12 -14.75
N LEU A 324 16.41 19.53 -14.25
CA LEU A 324 16.53 20.22 -12.97
C LEU A 324 16.61 21.74 -13.24
N SER A 325 15.51 22.43 -13.01
CA SER A 325 15.44 23.90 -13.12
C SER A 325 15.97 24.58 -11.86
N THR A 326 16.58 25.75 -12.03
CA THR A 326 17.02 26.63 -10.93
C THR A 326 15.89 27.44 -10.31
N PHE A 327 14.73 27.53 -10.97
CA PHE A 327 13.54 28.23 -10.49
C PHE A 327 12.32 27.33 -10.68
N VAL A 328 11.87 26.68 -9.61
CA VAL A 328 10.50 26.18 -9.49
C VAL A 328 10.01 26.66 -8.12
N ARG A 329 9.25 27.76 -8.10
CA ARG A 329 8.51 28.16 -6.89
C ARG A 329 7.22 27.35 -6.88
N SER A 330 6.98 26.63 -5.78
CA SER A 330 5.66 26.12 -5.45
C SER A 330 4.65 27.27 -5.53
N GLN A 331 3.53 27.05 -6.20
CA GLN A 331 2.46 28.05 -6.36
C GLN A 331 1.31 27.83 -5.36
N THR A 332 1.43 26.91 -4.41
CA THR A 332 0.33 26.47 -3.55
C THR A 332 0.77 26.25 -2.11
N ALA A 333 -0.10 26.61 -1.15
CA ALA A 333 0.09 26.29 0.26
C ALA A 333 0.26 24.78 0.43
N SER A 334 1.39 24.39 0.99
CA SER A 334 1.93 23.03 0.95
C SER A 334 1.96 22.44 2.36
N PRO A 335 1.32 21.28 2.61
CA PRO A 335 1.42 20.61 3.90
C PRO A 335 2.84 20.04 4.11
N ASN A 336 3.61 20.63 5.04
CA ASN A 336 4.94 20.16 5.48
C ASN A 336 5.89 19.73 4.33
N ASP A 337 6.06 18.41 4.13
CA ASP A 337 7.01 17.81 3.18
C ASP A 337 6.36 17.46 1.82
N THR A 338 5.14 17.93 1.58
CA THR A 338 4.38 17.72 0.33
C THR A 338 4.09 19.03 -0.38
N ASP A 339 3.91 18.98 -1.70
CA ASP A 339 3.51 20.11 -2.53
C ASP A 339 2.54 19.63 -3.62
N CYS A 340 1.92 20.55 -4.36
CA CYS A 340 0.99 20.25 -5.43
C CYS A 340 1.52 20.60 -6.81
N VAL A 341 1.21 19.74 -7.77
CA VAL A 341 1.48 19.93 -9.19
C VAL A 341 0.19 19.83 -9.99
N LYS A 342 0.06 20.67 -11.02
CA LYS A 342 -1.09 20.63 -11.93
C LYS A 342 -1.04 19.45 -12.90
N ILE A 343 -2.20 18.84 -13.13
CA ILE A 343 -2.43 17.86 -14.18
C ILE A 343 -2.34 18.56 -15.53
N LYS A 344 -1.48 18.05 -16.42
CA LYS A 344 -1.30 18.57 -17.79
C LYS A 344 -2.09 17.77 -18.82
N GLU A 345 -2.21 16.46 -18.61
CA GLU A 345 -2.84 15.56 -19.57
C GLU A 345 -3.44 14.38 -18.82
N MET A 346 -4.61 13.92 -19.26
CA MET A 346 -5.23 12.68 -18.80
C MET A 346 -5.72 11.90 -20.01
N GLU A 347 -5.42 10.60 -20.03
CA GLU A 347 -5.82 9.71 -21.10
C GLU A 347 -6.18 8.32 -20.55
N GLN A 348 -7.10 7.64 -21.23
CA GLN A 348 -7.44 6.25 -20.95
C GLN A 348 -6.49 5.33 -21.72
N VAL A 349 -5.82 4.42 -21.01
CA VAL A 349 -4.80 3.52 -21.57
C VAL A 349 -5.13 2.07 -21.26
N GLU A 350 -4.64 1.17 -22.10
CA GLU A 350 -4.71 -0.27 -21.80
C GLU A 350 -3.72 -0.63 -20.67
N PRO A 351 -4.07 -1.58 -19.78
CA PRO A 351 -3.15 -2.12 -18.79
C PRO A 351 -1.87 -2.65 -19.45
N THR A 352 -0.73 -2.48 -18.78
CA THR A 352 0.54 -3.03 -19.29
C THR A 352 0.64 -4.54 -19.14
N GLU A 353 -0.14 -5.10 -18.21
CA GLU A 353 -0.28 -6.53 -17.94
C GLU A 353 -1.70 -6.84 -17.46
N GLU A 354 -2.06 -8.12 -17.37
CA GLU A 354 -3.39 -8.57 -16.91
C GLU A 354 -3.72 -8.15 -15.46
N TRP A 355 -2.67 -7.94 -14.66
CA TRP A 355 -2.76 -7.72 -13.22
C TRP A 355 -2.54 -6.25 -12.88
N VAL A 356 -3.36 -5.74 -11.97
CA VAL A 356 -3.14 -4.46 -11.29
C VAL A 356 -2.85 -4.72 -9.82
N TYR A 357 -2.13 -3.79 -9.20
CA TYR A 357 -1.46 -4.00 -7.92
C TYR A 357 -1.81 -2.91 -6.92
N ASP A 358 -1.67 -3.23 -5.64
CA ASP A 358 -1.77 -2.25 -4.56
C ASP A 358 -0.90 -2.69 -3.37
N ILE A 359 -0.49 -1.75 -2.52
CA ILE A 359 0.33 -2.03 -1.32
C ILE A 359 -0.30 -1.41 -0.07
N ASP A 360 -0.34 -2.19 1.01
CA ASP A 360 -0.87 -1.76 2.30
C ASP A 360 0.27 -1.16 3.15
N VAL A 361 0.24 0.16 3.38
CA VAL A 361 1.27 0.90 4.14
C VAL A 361 0.72 1.36 5.49
N GLU A 362 1.30 0.84 6.55
CA GLU A 362 0.86 1.05 7.92
C GLU A 362 0.90 2.53 8.35
N GLY A 363 -0.23 3.02 8.86
CA GLY A 363 -0.34 4.30 9.58
C GLY A 363 -0.33 5.56 8.71
N SER A 364 -0.23 5.43 7.39
CA SER A 364 -0.33 6.55 6.44
C SER A 364 -1.39 6.37 5.38
N ASP A 365 -1.74 5.13 5.06
CA ASP A 365 -2.73 4.79 4.04
C ASP A 365 -2.44 5.40 2.66
N ASN A 366 -1.16 5.54 2.34
CA ASN A 366 -0.67 5.99 1.05
C ASN A 366 0.76 5.53 0.80
N PHE A 367 1.17 5.65 -0.46
CA PHE A 367 2.53 5.40 -0.91
C PHE A 367 2.87 6.31 -2.10
N VAL A 368 4.14 6.30 -2.50
CA VAL A 368 4.67 7.23 -3.51
C VAL A 368 5.02 6.50 -4.81
N ASP A 369 4.45 6.98 -5.92
CA ASP A 369 4.92 6.66 -7.27
C ASP A 369 6.26 7.38 -7.51
N ALA A 370 7.31 6.63 -7.82
CA ALA A 370 8.64 7.17 -8.05
C ALA A 370 8.69 8.14 -9.24
N CYS A 371 7.78 8.00 -10.21
CA CYS A 371 7.66 8.90 -11.34
C CYS A 371 6.96 10.20 -10.94
N GLY A 372 7.75 11.23 -10.63
CA GLY A 372 7.24 12.54 -10.19
C GLY A 372 6.90 12.61 -8.70
N LEU A 373 7.16 11.54 -7.94
CA LEU A 373 6.93 11.45 -6.49
C LEU A 373 5.46 11.68 -6.10
N LEU A 374 4.53 11.25 -6.95
CA LEU A 374 3.08 11.46 -6.78
C LEU A 374 2.53 10.57 -5.66
N LEU A 375 1.61 11.10 -4.85
CA LEU A 375 0.98 10.37 -3.77
C LEU A 375 -0.23 9.57 -4.25
N LEU A 376 -0.20 8.27 -3.98
CA LEU A 376 -1.23 7.29 -4.29
C LEU A 376 -1.81 6.73 -2.99
N HIS A 377 -3.12 6.50 -2.95
CA HIS A 377 -3.79 5.94 -1.78
C HIS A 377 -3.68 4.41 -1.78
N ASN A 378 -3.48 3.75 -0.63
CA ASN A 378 -3.63 2.29 -0.55
C ASN A 378 -5.11 1.90 -0.35
N THR A 379 -5.55 0.76 -0.84
CA THR A 379 -6.92 0.30 -0.55
C THR A 379 -7.00 -0.24 0.87
N ASP A 380 -7.77 0.42 1.74
CA ASP A 380 -8.27 -0.19 2.97
C ASP A 380 -9.79 -0.03 3.10
N LEU A 381 -10.48 -1.13 3.46
CA LEU A 381 -11.91 -1.19 3.76
C LEU A 381 -12.28 -0.23 4.91
N SER A 382 -11.34 0.03 5.82
CA SER A 382 -11.47 0.99 6.92
C SER A 382 -11.89 2.38 6.46
N THR A 383 -11.36 2.85 5.32
CA THR A 383 -11.61 4.21 4.81
C THR A 383 -13.07 4.49 4.46
N ILE A 384 -13.85 3.46 4.17
CA ILE A 384 -15.28 3.55 3.93
C ILE A 384 -16.03 3.46 5.26
N TYR A 385 -15.67 2.50 6.10
CA TYR A 385 -16.40 2.20 7.34
C TYR A 385 -16.18 3.26 8.45
N GLU A 386 -14.98 3.82 8.58
CA GLU A 386 -14.65 4.80 9.63
C GLU A 386 -15.26 6.18 9.41
N ARG A 387 -15.93 6.41 8.27
CA ARG A 387 -16.68 7.66 8.02
C ARG A 387 -17.99 7.72 8.81
N ALA A 388 -18.48 6.60 9.31
CA ALA A 388 -19.67 6.55 10.14
C ALA A 388 -19.38 7.20 11.50
N GLY A 389 -20.18 8.19 11.88
CA GLY A 389 -19.95 8.93 13.12
C GLY A 389 -20.69 10.25 13.23
N ARG A 390 -20.37 10.98 14.31
CA ARG A 390 -20.91 12.32 14.62
C ARG A 390 -19.75 13.29 14.77
N LEU A 391 -19.83 14.43 14.08
CA LEU A 391 -18.83 15.49 14.21
C LEU A 391 -19.25 16.47 15.31
N HIS A 392 -18.36 16.69 16.29
CA HIS A 392 -18.62 17.61 17.38
C HIS A 392 -18.86 19.04 16.85
N GLY A 393 -19.90 19.72 17.32
CA GLY A 393 -20.27 21.06 16.85
C GLY A 393 -21.10 21.10 15.56
N SER A 394 -21.31 19.97 14.89
CA SER A 394 -22.17 19.87 13.71
C SER A 394 -23.52 19.21 14.04
N LYS A 395 -24.58 19.69 13.39
CA LYS A 395 -25.89 19.03 13.43
C LYS A 395 -25.92 17.88 12.43
N GLY A 396 -26.27 16.68 12.90
CA GLY A 396 -26.39 15.48 12.07
C GLY A 396 -25.40 14.36 12.43
N SER A 397 -25.52 13.24 11.73
CA SER A 397 -24.69 12.04 11.88
C SER A 397 -24.65 11.26 10.57
N ILE A 398 -23.54 10.56 10.32
CA ILE A 398 -23.47 9.54 9.27
C ILE A 398 -23.61 8.19 9.97
N THR A 399 -24.66 7.44 9.62
CA THR A 399 -24.84 6.05 10.07
C THR A 399 -24.73 5.14 8.86
N GLN A 400 -23.93 4.09 8.98
CA GLN A 400 -23.71 3.14 7.90
C GLN A 400 -24.19 1.74 8.33
N MET A 401 -24.96 1.10 7.45
CA MET A 401 -25.38 -0.29 7.60
C MET A 401 -24.95 -1.05 6.34
N PRO A 402 -23.68 -1.47 6.26
CA PRO A 402 -23.21 -2.20 5.10
C PRO A 402 -23.81 -3.61 5.07
N ILE A 403 -24.07 -4.11 3.86
CA ILE A 403 -24.58 -5.46 3.64
C ILE A 403 -23.51 -6.22 2.88
N LEU A 404 -23.11 -7.38 3.39
CA LEU A 404 -22.15 -8.27 2.77
C LEU A 404 -22.72 -9.69 2.73
N THR A 405 -22.31 -10.45 1.71
CA THR A 405 -22.64 -11.87 1.60
C THR A 405 -21.44 -12.71 2.02
N MET A 406 -21.67 -13.79 2.76
CA MET A 406 -20.61 -14.71 3.18
C MET A 406 -20.37 -15.75 2.09
N PRO A 407 -19.14 -15.86 1.57
CA PRO A 407 -18.79 -16.93 0.63
C PRO A 407 -18.97 -18.29 1.31
N GLY A 408 -19.81 -19.15 0.74
CA GLY A 408 -20.05 -20.50 1.26
C GLY A 408 -20.65 -20.56 2.67
N ASP A 409 -21.29 -19.49 3.16
CA ASP A 409 -21.75 -19.34 4.55
C ASP A 409 -20.60 -19.44 5.59
N ASP A 410 -19.35 -19.16 5.19
CA ASP A 410 -18.17 -19.20 6.06
C ASP A 410 -17.93 -17.85 6.74
N VAL A 411 -18.13 -17.81 8.05
CA VAL A 411 -17.89 -16.64 8.91
C VAL A 411 -16.41 -16.33 9.11
N THR A 412 -15.54 -17.32 8.93
CA THR A 412 -14.08 -17.17 9.06
C THR A 412 -13.43 -16.64 7.78
N HIS A 413 -14.23 -16.45 6.73
CA HIS A 413 -13.77 -15.86 5.49
C HIS A 413 -13.24 -14.43 5.74
N PRO A 414 -12.15 -13.99 5.07
CA PRO A 414 -11.55 -12.69 5.34
C PRO A 414 -12.48 -11.48 5.19
N ILE A 415 -13.48 -11.56 4.30
CA ILE A 415 -14.46 -10.48 4.08
C ILE A 415 -15.32 -10.21 5.34
N PRO A 416 -16.10 -11.18 5.85
CA PRO A 416 -16.86 -10.97 7.09
C PRO A 416 -15.95 -10.72 8.30
N ASP A 417 -14.81 -11.41 8.40
CA ASP A 417 -13.88 -11.27 9.51
C ASP A 417 -13.30 -9.84 9.63
N LEU A 418 -12.75 -9.30 8.53
CA LEU A 418 -12.23 -7.93 8.50
C LEU A 418 -13.34 -6.89 8.68
N THR A 419 -14.53 -7.14 8.11
CA THR A 419 -15.65 -6.21 8.29
C THR A 419 -16.09 -6.15 9.75
N GLY A 420 -16.27 -7.29 10.42
CA GLY A 420 -16.66 -7.36 11.83
C GLY A 420 -15.59 -6.83 12.79
N TYR A 421 -14.31 -6.88 12.39
CA TYR A 421 -13.22 -6.25 13.12
C TYR A 421 -13.33 -4.72 13.09
N ILE A 422 -13.69 -4.15 11.93
CA ILE A 422 -13.75 -2.69 11.72
C ILE A 422 -15.08 -2.09 12.22
N THR A 423 -16.22 -2.72 11.97
CA THR A 423 -17.54 -2.15 12.30
C THR A 423 -17.87 -2.30 13.79
N GLU A 424 -18.60 -1.34 14.38
CA GLU A 424 -19.00 -1.35 15.81
C GLU A 424 -20.12 -2.36 16.16
N GLY A 425 -20.60 -3.08 15.17
CA GLY A 425 -21.63 -4.09 15.33
C GLY A 425 -21.91 -4.81 14.03
N GLN A 426 -22.65 -5.91 14.15
CA GLN A 426 -23.03 -6.78 13.05
C GLN A 426 -24.38 -7.43 13.34
N ILE A 427 -25.19 -7.58 12.29
CA ILE A 427 -26.47 -8.29 12.33
C ILE A 427 -26.34 -9.49 11.41
N TYR A 428 -26.51 -10.68 11.97
CA TYR A 428 -26.32 -11.93 11.26
C TYR A 428 -27.64 -12.46 10.72
N ILE A 429 -27.67 -12.78 9.43
CA ILE A 429 -28.84 -13.33 8.74
C ILE A 429 -28.63 -14.83 8.58
N ASP A 430 -29.45 -15.63 9.27
CA ASP A 430 -29.30 -17.09 9.32
C ASP A 430 -30.23 -17.81 8.34
N ARG A 431 -29.64 -18.74 7.57
CA ARG A 431 -30.39 -19.59 6.63
C ARG A 431 -31.27 -20.61 7.35
N GLY A 432 -30.89 -21.07 8.54
CA GLY A 432 -31.68 -22.00 9.34
C GLY A 432 -33.02 -21.40 9.76
N LEU A 433 -33.01 -20.19 10.32
CA LEU A 433 -34.20 -19.41 10.68
C LEU A 433 -35.06 -19.10 9.46
N HIS A 434 -34.43 -18.74 8.32
CA HIS A 434 -35.16 -18.51 7.07
C HIS A 434 -35.92 -19.77 6.61
N ARG A 435 -35.28 -20.95 6.65
CA ARG A 435 -35.92 -22.23 6.29
C ARG A 435 -37.06 -22.61 7.23
N LYS A 436 -37.05 -22.13 8.48
CA LYS A 436 -38.15 -22.29 9.44
C LYS A 436 -39.31 -21.33 9.22
N GLY A 437 -39.23 -20.42 8.24
CA GLY A 437 -40.25 -19.41 7.96
C GLY A 437 -40.24 -18.23 8.95
N ILE A 438 -39.14 -18.01 9.66
CA ILE A 438 -38.97 -16.87 10.58
C ILE A 438 -38.48 -15.65 9.78
N TYR A 439 -39.13 -14.51 9.94
CA TYR A 439 -38.76 -13.25 9.28
C TYR A 439 -38.75 -12.08 10.27
N PRO A 440 -37.75 -11.18 10.28
CA PRO A 440 -36.47 -11.34 9.59
C PRO A 440 -35.67 -12.50 10.22
N PRO A 441 -34.89 -13.27 9.43
CA PRO A 441 -34.18 -14.44 9.95
C PRO A 441 -32.87 -14.01 10.63
N ILE A 442 -32.97 -13.21 11.70
CA ILE A 442 -31.82 -12.69 12.44
C ILE A 442 -31.43 -13.68 13.53
N ASP A 443 -30.18 -14.15 13.51
CA ASP A 443 -29.63 -14.94 14.62
C ASP A 443 -28.99 -14.00 15.66
N PRO A 444 -29.56 -13.90 16.87
CA PRO A 444 -29.02 -13.02 17.90
C PRO A 444 -27.67 -13.49 18.44
N ALA A 445 -27.31 -14.77 18.32
CA ALA A 445 -26.09 -15.31 18.93
C ALA A 445 -24.79 -14.71 18.33
N PRO A 446 -24.57 -14.75 17.00
CA PRO A 446 -23.42 -14.11 16.34
C PRO A 446 -23.61 -12.61 16.07
N SER A 447 -24.83 -12.07 16.28
CA SER A 447 -25.09 -10.64 16.16
C SER A 447 -24.56 -9.88 17.37
N LEU A 448 -23.97 -8.71 17.15
CA LEU A 448 -23.31 -7.92 18.21
C LEU A 448 -23.54 -6.43 18.01
N SER A 449 -23.66 -5.70 19.12
CA SER A 449 -23.53 -4.24 19.16
C SER A 449 -22.62 -3.84 20.31
N ARG A 450 -21.47 -3.24 20.01
CA ARG A 450 -20.51 -2.77 21.03
C ARG A 450 -21.01 -1.51 21.76
N LEU A 451 -21.83 -0.71 21.08
CA LEU A 451 -22.39 0.54 21.58
C LEU A 451 -23.71 0.38 22.34
N MET A 452 -24.26 -0.83 22.44
CA MET A 452 -25.56 -1.09 23.10
C MET A 452 -25.64 -0.45 24.48
N LYS A 453 -24.57 -0.55 25.29
CA LYS A 453 -24.53 -0.01 26.67
C LYS A 453 -24.78 1.51 26.72
N GLU A 454 -24.40 2.25 25.68
CA GLU A 454 -24.58 3.70 25.59
C GLU A 454 -25.95 4.11 25.02
N GLY A 455 -26.69 3.15 24.46
CA GLY A 455 -27.98 3.36 23.79
C GLY A 455 -29.21 2.95 24.60
N ILE A 456 -29.04 2.28 25.74
CA ILE A 456 -30.15 1.68 26.53
C ILE A 456 -30.31 2.32 27.91
N GLY A 457 -31.39 1.96 28.60
CA GLY A 457 -31.64 2.38 29.98
C GLY A 457 -32.38 3.71 30.11
N LYS A 458 -32.43 4.23 31.35
CA LYS A 458 -33.22 5.40 31.73
C LYS A 458 -32.83 6.64 30.90
N GLY A 459 -33.84 7.28 30.30
CA GLY A 459 -33.65 8.48 29.47
C GLY A 459 -33.25 8.19 28.01
N ARG A 460 -33.13 6.91 27.62
CA ARG A 460 -32.94 6.49 26.22
C ARG A 460 -34.03 5.52 25.78
N THR A 461 -34.18 4.42 26.52
CA THR A 461 -35.25 3.42 26.35
C THR A 461 -35.93 3.23 27.70
N ARG A 462 -36.09 1.99 28.17
CA ARG A 462 -36.63 1.63 29.48
C ARG A 462 -35.52 1.13 30.41
N GLU A 463 -35.69 1.30 31.72
CA GLU A 463 -34.66 1.00 32.72
C GLU A 463 -34.28 -0.49 32.81
N ASP A 464 -35.19 -1.39 32.48
CA ASP A 464 -35.03 -2.84 32.54
C ASP A 464 -34.38 -3.43 31.28
N HIS A 465 -34.16 -2.64 30.23
CA HIS A 465 -33.72 -3.11 28.92
C HIS A 465 -32.46 -3.99 29.01
N ARG A 466 -31.45 -3.56 29.77
CA ARG A 466 -30.20 -4.32 29.91
C ARG A 466 -30.45 -5.71 30.51
N GLU A 467 -31.17 -5.77 31.63
CA GLU A 467 -31.46 -6.99 32.37
C GLU A 467 -32.30 -7.95 31.53
N VAL A 468 -33.35 -7.45 30.88
CA VAL A 468 -34.22 -8.24 30.01
C VAL A 468 -33.43 -8.78 28.82
N SER A 469 -32.64 -7.95 28.15
CA SER A 469 -31.83 -8.40 27.01
C SER A 469 -30.82 -9.47 27.41
N ASP A 470 -30.12 -9.29 28.53
CA ASP A 470 -29.12 -10.24 29.03
C ASP A 470 -29.79 -11.57 29.42
N GLN A 471 -30.98 -11.53 30.03
CA GLN A 471 -31.74 -12.73 30.39
C GLN A 471 -32.33 -13.45 29.17
N LEU A 472 -32.88 -12.72 28.19
CA LEU A 472 -33.39 -13.29 26.93
C LEU A 472 -32.28 -14.02 26.18
N TYR A 473 -31.09 -13.39 26.06
CA TYR A 473 -29.94 -13.99 25.41
C TYR A 473 -29.49 -15.26 26.12
N TYR A 474 -29.39 -15.22 27.46
CA TYR A 474 -29.05 -16.39 28.26
C TYR A 474 -30.03 -17.54 28.06
N ALA A 475 -31.34 -17.27 28.17
CA ALA A 475 -32.36 -18.29 28.02
C ALA A 475 -32.41 -18.89 26.60
N TYR A 476 -32.18 -18.07 25.57
CA TYR A 476 -32.10 -18.54 24.19
C TYR A 476 -30.86 -19.42 23.95
N ALA A 477 -29.69 -19.04 24.50
CA ALA A 477 -28.46 -19.81 24.38
C ALA A 477 -28.58 -21.19 25.06
N GLU A 478 -29.13 -21.25 26.27
CA GLU A 478 -29.41 -22.51 26.97
C GLU A 478 -30.37 -23.38 26.16
N GLY A 479 -31.48 -22.82 25.66
CA GLY A 479 -32.44 -23.54 24.83
C GLY A 479 -31.85 -24.09 23.53
N ARG A 480 -30.92 -23.37 22.89
CA ARG A 480 -30.15 -23.89 21.73
C ARG A 480 -29.25 -25.06 22.13
N SER A 481 -28.51 -24.94 23.22
CA SER A 481 -27.64 -26.03 23.69
C SER A 481 -28.45 -27.30 24.00
N PHE A 482 -29.64 -27.15 24.61
CA PHE A 482 -30.53 -28.29 24.83
C PHE A 482 -31.10 -28.83 23.52
N ARG A 483 -31.39 -28.00 22.52
CA ARG A 483 -31.83 -28.47 21.20
C ARG A 483 -30.77 -29.33 20.52
N ASP A 484 -29.49 -28.93 20.62
CA ASP A 484 -28.37 -29.71 20.11
C ASP A 484 -28.22 -31.03 20.87
N LEU A 485 -28.41 -31.00 22.20
CA LEU A 485 -28.41 -32.20 23.04
C LEU A 485 -29.54 -33.17 22.66
N VAL A 486 -30.76 -32.67 22.46
CA VAL A 486 -31.94 -33.46 22.04
C VAL A 486 -31.68 -34.18 20.73
N ALA A 487 -30.98 -33.57 19.79
CA ALA A 487 -30.62 -34.21 18.52
C ALA A 487 -29.72 -35.44 18.70
N VAL A 488 -29.00 -35.55 19.82
CA VAL A 488 -28.08 -36.66 20.12
C VAL A 488 -28.72 -37.73 21.01
N ILE A 489 -29.39 -37.34 22.11
CA ILE A 489 -29.86 -38.27 23.16
C ILE A 489 -31.39 -38.40 23.25
N GLY A 490 -32.15 -37.61 22.48
CA GLY A 490 -33.61 -37.58 22.50
C GLY A 490 -34.19 -36.70 23.61
N GLU A 491 -35.45 -36.27 23.43
CA GLU A 491 -36.12 -35.29 24.31
C GLU A 491 -36.47 -35.86 25.70
N GLU A 492 -36.65 -37.17 25.82
CA GLU A 492 -37.02 -37.82 27.08
C GLU A 492 -35.93 -37.71 28.16
N ALA A 493 -34.67 -37.53 27.75
CA ALA A 493 -33.53 -37.40 28.64
C ALA A 493 -33.40 -36.01 29.28
N LEU A 494 -34.18 -35.02 28.83
CA LEU A 494 -34.15 -33.66 29.38
C LEU A 494 -34.89 -33.55 30.71
N SER A 495 -34.32 -32.76 31.63
CA SER A 495 -35.02 -32.40 32.87
C SER A 495 -36.22 -31.48 32.58
N ALA A 496 -37.14 -31.36 33.55
CA ALA A 496 -38.29 -30.46 33.42
C ALA A 496 -37.85 -28.99 33.17
N ARG A 497 -36.71 -28.59 33.75
CA ARG A 497 -36.09 -27.26 33.54
C ARG A 497 -35.62 -27.10 32.11
N ASP A 498 -34.91 -28.09 31.57
CA ASP A 498 -34.32 -28.01 30.24
C ASP A 498 -35.41 -27.97 29.16
N LYS A 499 -36.50 -28.72 29.37
CA LYS A 499 -37.71 -28.66 28.51
C LYS A 499 -38.33 -27.26 28.47
N LEU A 500 -38.32 -26.53 29.59
CA LEU A 500 -38.80 -25.13 29.60
C LEU A 500 -37.89 -24.21 28.78
N TYR A 501 -36.56 -24.37 28.87
CA TYR A 501 -35.62 -23.60 28.04
C TYR A 501 -35.72 -23.94 26.56
N LEU A 502 -35.92 -25.21 26.22
CA LEU A 502 -36.18 -25.64 24.84
C LEU A 502 -37.45 -25.00 24.28
N GLY A 503 -38.56 -25.06 25.03
CA GLY A 503 -39.83 -24.42 24.65
C GLY A 503 -39.75 -22.89 24.61
N PHE A 504 -38.92 -22.29 25.47
CA PHE A 504 -38.61 -20.86 25.42
C PHE A 504 -37.90 -20.49 24.11
N ALA A 505 -36.87 -21.24 23.69
CA ALA A 505 -36.14 -20.94 22.47
C ALA A 505 -37.03 -20.99 21.22
N ASP A 506 -37.93 -21.97 21.13
CA ASP A 506 -38.91 -22.06 20.05
C ASP A 506 -39.90 -20.89 20.06
N SER A 507 -40.37 -20.50 21.24
CA SER A 507 -41.28 -19.35 21.40
C SER A 507 -40.59 -18.03 21.09
N PHE A 508 -39.31 -17.91 21.46
CA PHE A 508 -38.47 -16.75 21.17
C PHE A 508 -38.29 -16.59 19.65
N GLU A 509 -37.94 -17.65 18.93
CA GLU A 509 -37.86 -17.62 17.46
C GLU A 509 -39.20 -17.24 16.82
N LYS A 510 -40.31 -17.89 17.24
CA LYS A 510 -41.62 -17.73 16.60
C LYS A 510 -42.37 -16.44 16.93
N LYS A 511 -42.10 -15.82 18.08
CA LYS A 511 -42.84 -14.64 18.55
C LYS A 511 -41.96 -13.40 18.67
N PHE A 512 -40.73 -13.55 19.18
CA PHE A 512 -39.85 -12.42 19.41
C PHE A 512 -39.14 -12.00 18.12
N ILE A 513 -38.42 -12.94 17.50
CA ILE A 513 -37.67 -12.71 16.25
C ILE A 513 -38.63 -12.52 15.09
N ASN A 514 -39.63 -13.41 14.98
CA ASN A 514 -40.62 -13.34 13.91
C ASN A 514 -41.50 -12.08 14.01
N GLN A 515 -41.44 -11.26 12.99
CA GLN A 515 -42.16 -10.01 12.80
C GLN A 515 -42.77 -10.01 11.40
N GLY A 516 -43.92 -9.34 11.26
CA GLY A 516 -44.50 -9.10 9.93
C GLY A 516 -43.59 -8.26 9.05
N LEU A 517 -43.65 -8.46 7.73
CA LEU A 517 -42.88 -7.68 6.74
C LEU A 517 -43.07 -6.15 6.88
N TYR A 518 -44.26 -5.75 7.33
CA TYR A 518 -44.65 -4.36 7.56
C TYR A 518 -44.93 -4.06 9.03
N GLU A 519 -44.57 -4.97 9.94
CA GLU A 519 -44.69 -4.74 11.38
C GLU A 519 -43.58 -3.77 11.81
N ASN A 520 -43.95 -2.72 12.53
CA ASN A 520 -43.01 -1.82 13.17
C ASN A 520 -43.29 -1.85 14.68
N ARG A 521 -42.51 -2.66 15.40
CA ARG A 521 -42.65 -2.85 16.84
C ARG A 521 -41.80 -1.82 17.58
N ASP A 522 -42.43 -1.04 18.45
CA ASP A 522 -41.69 -0.11 19.31
C ASP A 522 -40.87 -0.86 20.39
N ILE A 523 -39.97 -0.13 21.04
CA ILE A 523 -39.05 -0.74 22.00
C ILE A 523 -39.77 -1.22 23.27
N ASP A 524 -40.82 -0.54 23.71
CA ASP A 524 -41.55 -0.86 24.94
C ASP A 524 -42.39 -2.12 24.75
N ALA A 525 -43.08 -2.24 23.62
CA ALA A 525 -43.78 -3.43 23.17
C ALA A 525 -42.83 -4.61 22.99
N THR A 526 -41.61 -4.36 22.47
CA THR A 526 -40.57 -5.40 22.36
C THR A 526 -40.14 -5.91 23.72
N LEU A 527 -39.88 -5.02 24.68
CA LEU A 527 -39.49 -5.42 26.03
C LEU A 527 -40.64 -6.11 26.78
N ASP A 528 -41.88 -5.67 26.58
CA ASP A 528 -43.09 -6.31 27.13
C ASP A 528 -43.27 -7.73 26.59
N LEU A 529 -43.03 -7.94 25.30
CA LEU A 529 -43.01 -9.27 24.71
C LEU A 529 -41.88 -10.13 25.30
N GLY A 530 -40.71 -9.54 25.53
CA GLY A 530 -39.59 -10.18 26.23
C GLY A 530 -40.01 -10.71 27.61
N TRP A 531 -40.70 -9.87 28.40
CA TRP A 531 -41.26 -10.27 29.70
C TRP A 531 -42.30 -11.39 29.60
N ASN A 532 -43.20 -11.31 28.61
CA ASN A 532 -44.18 -12.36 28.37
C ASN A 532 -43.52 -13.71 28.07
N LEU A 533 -42.44 -13.71 27.30
CA LEU A 533 -41.67 -14.93 27.01
C LEU A 533 -40.92 -15.44 28.24
N LEU A 534 -40.26 -14.54 28.98
CA LEU A 534 -39.53 -14.90 30.20
C LEU A 534 -40.44 -15.47 31.29
N SER A 535 -41.73 -15.10 31.30
CA SER A 535 -42.70 -15.60 32.28
C SER A 535 -42.97 -17.11 32.20
N VAL A 536 -42.55 -17.77 31.12
CA VAL A 536 -42.59 -19.24 31.00
C VAL A 536 -41.58 -19.91 31.94
N LEU A 537 -40.48 -19.21 32.25
CA LEU A 537 -39.46 -19.68 33.17
C LEU A 537 -39.84 -19.31 34.61
N PRO A 538 -39.56 -20.18 35.60
CA PRO A 538 -39.78 -19.85 37.00
C PRO A 538 -38.85 -18.70 37.43
N GLU A 539 -39.29 -17.88 38.40
CA GLU A 539 -38.52 -16.71 38.89
C GLU A 539 -37.10 -17.07 39.36
N SER A 540 -36.87 -18.30 39.84
CA SER A 540 -35.55 -18.81 40.22
C SER A 540 -34.56 -18.94 39.04
N GLU A 541 -35.06 -18.95 37.81
CA GLU A 541 -34.26 -19.02 36.58
C GLU A 541 -34.00 -17.64 35.95
N LEU A 542 -34.63 -16.58 36.46
CA LEU A 542 -34.41 -15.19 36.04
C LEU A 542 -33.16 -14.59 36.71
N LYS A 543 -32.02 -15.29 36.54
CA LYS A 543 -30.75 -15.04 37.26
C LYS A 543 -30.06 -13.73 36.88
N ARG A 544 -30.41 -13.13 35.74
CA ARG A 544 -29.80 -11.89 35.22
C ARG A 544 -30.66 -10.64 35.41
N ILE A 545 -31.72 -10.75 36.21
CA ILE A 545 -32.66 -9.66 36.46
C ILE A 545 -32.75 -9.40 37.96
N ASP A 546 -32.72 -8.13 38.36
CA ASP A 546 -32.87 -7.77 39.77
C ASP A 546 -34.29 -8.13 40.27
N PRO A 547 -34.44 -8.72 41.47
CA PRO A 547 -35.74 -8.96 42.09
C PRO A 547 -36.70 -7.75 42.10
N ALA A 548 -36.17 -6.53 42.24
CA ALA A 548 -36.96 -5.30 42.16
C ALA A 548 -37.55 -5.08 40.76
N THR A 549 -36.75 -5.33 39.72
CA THR A 549 -37.19 -5.26 38.31
C THR A 549 -38.24 -6.34 38.01
N ILE A 550 -38.04 -7.56 38.51
CA ILE A 550 -39.04 -8.66 38.38
C ILE A 550 -40.38 -8.24 38.98
N LYS A 551 -40.40 -7.72 40.20
CA LYS A 551 -41.64 -7.29 40.86
C LYS A 551 -42.37 -6.18 40.10
N LYS A 552 -41.64 -5.33 39.38
CA LYS A 552 -42.20 -4.21 38.64
C LYS A 552 -42.77 -4.61 37.28
N TYR A 553 -42.07 -5.45 36.53
CA TYR A 553 -42.39 -5.69 35.11
C TYR A 553 -42.93 -7.08 34.80
N HIS A 554 -42.67 -8.09 35.64
CA HIS A 554 -43.10 -9.45 35.35
C HIS A 554 -44.63 -9.54 35.28
N PRO A 555 -45.21 -10.22 34.27
CA PRO A 555 -46.66 -10.25 34.04
C PRO A 555 -47.50 -10.72 35.25
N LYS A 556 -46.91 -11.57 36.12
CA LYS A 556 -47.51 -12.02 37.39
C LYS A 556 -47.83 -10.89 38.38
N TYR A 557 -47.05 -9.80 38.34
CA TYR A 557 -47.16 -8.66 39.27
C TYR A 557 -47.70 -7.40 38.58
N ARG A 558 -47.54 -7.31 37.26
CA ARG A 558 -48.07 -6.20 36.44
C ARG A 558 -49.58 -6.11 36.57
N GLY A 559 -50.08 -5.03 37.18
CA GLY A 559 -51.51 -4.79 37.46
C GLY A 559 -51.97 -5.04 38.89
N LYS A 560 -51.07 -5.41 39.83
CA LYS A 560 -51.39 -5.55 41.27
C LYS A 560 -50.84 -4.45 42.18
N THR A 561 -50.11 -3.48 41.62
CA THR A 561 -49.74 -2.24 42.30
C THR A 561 -50.74 -1.15 41.95
N SER A 562 -51.75 -1.01 42.82
CA SER A 562 -52.58 0.18 42.99
C SER A 562 -51.78 1.31 43.63
#